data_AF-A0A529QAV4-F1
#
_entry.id   AF-A0A529QAV4-F1
#
_cell.length_a   1.000
_cell.length_b   1.000
_cell.length_c   1.000
_cell.angle_alpha   90.00
_cell.angle_beta   90.00
_cell.angle_gamma   90.00
#
_symmetry.space_group_name_H-M   'P 1'
#
loop_
_entity.id
_entity.type
_entity.pdbx_description
1 polymer ?
#
loop_
_entity_poly.entity_id
_entity_poly.type
_entity_poly.pdbx_seq_one_letter_code
_entity_poly.pdbx_strand_id
1 'polypeptide(L)' 'MKRGIGSEDTEAPELAISAGKVCFIIAKAHGFDVKVAVTEPDAGSNPTDDGEVAVLQDHDDDPVREELGSLISDLSVDE' A
#
# COMPACT_ATOMS: atom_id res chain seq x y z
N MET A 1 -3.42 -33.81 -41.27
CA MET A 1 -2.09 -33.42 -40.76
C MET A 1 -2.26 -32.46 -39.60
N LYS A 2 -1.54 -32.72 -38.52
CA LYS A 2 -1.48 -31.95 -37.27
C LYS A 2 -1.01 -30.51 -37.51
N ARG A 3 -1.54 -29.56 -36.75
CA ARG A 3 -0.77 -28.47 -36.12
C ARG A 3 -1.55 -28.03 -34.88
N GLY A 4 -1.00 -28.41 -33.73
CA GLY A 4 -1.56 -28.12 -32.42
C GLY A 4 -1.52 -26.62 -32.16
N ILE A 5 -2.65 -26.08 -31.73
CA ILE A 5 -2.71 -24.91 -30.89
C ILE A 5 -1.92 -25.27 -29.62
N GLY A 6 -0.73 -24.67 -29.49
CA GLY A 6 0.06 -24.80 -28.27
C GLY A 6 -0.77 -24.28 -27.13
N SER A 7 -1.20 -25.19 -26.25
CA SER A 7 -1.42 -24.87 -24.86
C SER A 7 -0.05 -24.49 -24.31
N GLU A 8 0.32 -23.21 -24.46
CA GLU A 8 1.19 -22.61 -23.48
C GLU A 8 0.35 -22.54 -22.22
N ASP A 9 0.28 -23.67 -21.50
CA ASP A 9 0.05 -23.67 -20.06
C ASP A 9 1.14 -22.76 -19.50
N THR A 10 0.83 -21.45 -19.48
CA THR A 10 1.58 -20.46 -18.73
C THR A 10 1.27 -20.85 -17.30
N GLU A 11 2.04 -21.81 -16.78
CA GLU A 11 2.03 -22.19 -15.39
C GLU A 11 2.22 -20.88 -14.62
N ALA A 12 1.13 -20.38 -14.04
CA ALA A 12 1.17 -19.14 -13.30
C ALA A 12 2.23 -19.35 -12.21
N PRO A 13 3.22 -18.46 -12.09
CA PRO A 13 4.30 -18.66 -11.13
C PRO A 13 3.69 -18.87 -9.75
N GLU A 14 4.20 -19.86 -9.01
CA GLU A 14 3.75 -20.07 -7.64
C GLU A 14 4.04 -18.81 -6.82
N LEU A 15 2.98 -18.13 -6.39
CA LEU A 15 3.07 -16.91 -5.61
C LEU A 15 3.26 -17.27 -4.15
N ALA A 16 4.46 -17.03 -3.62
CA ALA A 16 4.75 -17.19 -2.19
C ALA A 16 3.98 -16.18 -1.30
N ILE A 17 3.54 -15.07 -1.89
CA ILE A 17 2.88 -13.97 -1.17
C ILE A 17 1.37 -14.03 -1.40
N SER A 18 0.60 -13.95 -0.32
CA SER A 18 -0.86 -13.92 -0.41
C SER A 18 -1.36 -12.64 -1.10
N ALA A 19 -2.45 -12.78 -1.86
CA ALA A 19 -3.12 -11.62 -2.47
C ALA A 19 -3.56 -10.57 -1.44
N GLY A 20 -3.86 -10.99 -0.20
CA GLY A 20 -4.19 -10.06 0.90
C GLY A 20 -3.04 -9.13 1.26
N LYS A 21 -1.81 -9.65 1.35
CA LYS A 21 -0.61 -8.83 1.59
C LYS A 21 -0.38 -7.84 0.44
N VAL A 22 -0.56 -8.29 -0.81
CA VAL A 22 -0.44 -7.42 -1.99
C VAL A 22 -1.48 -6.29 -1.97
N CYS A 23 -2.75 -6.59 -1.71
CA CYS A 23 -3.80 -5.58 -1.61
C CYS A 23 -3.52 -4.57 -0.50
N PHE A 24 -3.01 -5.03 0.64
CA PHE A 24 -2.63 -4.15 1.75
C PHE A 24 -1.50 -3.20 1.36
N ILE A 25 -0.44 -3.70 0.71
CA ILE A 25 0.67 -2.88 0.22
C ILE A 25 0.17 -1.83 -0.77
N ILE A 26 -0.68 -2.21 -1.72
CA ILE A 26 -1.25 -1.28 -2.71
C ILE A 26 -2.05 -0.18 -2.02
N ALA A 27 -2.90 -0.53 -1.06
CA ALA A 27 -3.70 0.45 -0.32
C ALA A 27 -2.83 1.43 0.47
N LYS A 28 -1.78 0.94 1.15
CA LYS A 28 -0.84 1.78 1.91
C LYS A 28 0.04 2.64 1.01
N ALA A 29 0.56 2.08 -0.09
CA ALA A 29 1.35 2.83 -1.06
C ALA A 29 0.55 3.95 -1.73
N HIS A 30 -0.72 3.68 -2.09
CA HIS A 30 -1.60 4.73 -2.59
C HIS A 30 -1.87 5.80 -1.53
N GLY A 31 -2.11 5.39 -0.28
CA GLY A 31 -2.27 6.32 0.84
C GLY A 31 -1.06 7.21 1.05
N PHE A 32 0.15 6.66 0.93
CA PHE A 32 1.42 7.39 1.03
C PHE A 32 1.65 8.35 -0.16
N ASP A 33 1.39 7.89 -1.39
CA ASP A 33 1.63 8.67 -2.62
C ASP A 33 0.79 9.95 -2.70
N VAL A 34 -0.45 9.89 -2.19
CA VAL A 34 -1.37 11.05 -2.22
C VAL A 34 -1.12 12.04 -1.08
N LYS A 35 -0.19 11.76 -0.15
CA LYS A 35 0.12 12.66 0.97
C LYS A 35 0.71 13.96 0.47
N VAL A 36 0.35 15.04 1.15
CA VAL A 36 0.91 16.38 0.93
C VAL A 36 1.65 16.87 2.17
N ALA A 37 2.52 17.87 1.98
CA ALA A 37 3.20 18.51 3.10
C ALA A 37 2.19 19.15 4.07
N VAL A 38 2.51 19.13 5.36
CA VAL A 38 1.70 19.75 6.41
C VAL A 38 1.54 21.24 6.13
N THR A 39 0.30 21.71 6.05
CA THR A 39 -0.02 23.13 5.84
C THR A 39 -0.37 23.83 7.15
N GLU A 40 -0.94 23.10 8.11
CA GLU A 40 -1.35 23.61 9.42
C GLU A 40 -0.87 22.64 10.51
N PRO A 41 0.26 22.94 11.18
CA PRO A 41 0.84 22.05 12.19
C PRO A 41 0.02 21.90 13.47
N ASP A 42 -0.81 22.90 13.78
CA ASP A 42 -1.66 22.96 14.97
C ASP A 42 -3.05 23.44 14.55
N ALA A 43 -3.84 22.52 14.03
CA ALA A 43 -5.24 22.78 13.71
C ALA A 43 -6.00 22.98 15.02
N GLY A 44 -6.43 24.21 15.30
CA GLY A 44 -7.23 24.54 16.49
C GLY A 44 -8.67 24.00 16.48
N SER A 45 -9.00 23.15 15.52
CA SER A 45 -10.33 22.60 15.23
C SER A 45 -10.30 21.06 15.32
N ASN A 46 -11.45 20.41 15.50
CA ASN A 46 -11.52 18.96 15.66
C ASN A 46 -11.72 18.30 14.28
N PRO A 47 -11.15 17.10 14.00
CA PRO A 47 -11.24 16.43 12.70
C PRO A 47 -12.61 16.41 12.02
N THR A 48 -13.72 16.29 12.77
CA THR A 48 -15.07 16.33 12.20
C THR A 48 -15.41 17.66 11.54
N ASP A 49 -14.98 18.78 12.13
CA ASP A 49 -15.26 20.13 11.62
C ASP A 49 -14.39 20.46 10.41
N ASP A 50 -13.20 19.85 10.31
CA ASP A 50 -12.23 20.04 9.24
C ASP A 50 -12.36 18.99 8.11
N GLY A 51 -13.40 18.16 8.16
CA GLY A 51 -13.66 17.13 7.16
C GLY A 51 -12.55 16.07 7.07
N GLU A 52 -11.86 15.81 8.17
CA GLU A 52 -10.75 14.87 8.29
C GLU A 52 -9.58 15.17 7.34
N VAL A 53 -9.44 16.41 6.84
CA VAL A 53 -8.41 16.77 5.84
C VAL A 53 -6.96 16.51 6.32
N ALA A 54 -6.73 16.49 7.63
CA ALA A 54 -5.44 16.15 8.23
C ALA A 54 -4.94 14.76 7.80
N VAL A 55 -5.83 13.81 7.50
CA VAL A 55 -5.44 12.46 7.03
C VAL A 55 -4.78 12.48 5.65
N LEU A 56 -4.82 13.59 4.91
CA LEU A 56 -4.13 13.76 3.63
C LEU A 56 -2.76 14.43 3.78
N GLN A 57 -2.40 14.87 4.97
CA GLN A 57 -1.11 15.52 5.26
C GLN A 57 -0.13 14.52 5.89
N ASP A 58 1.17 14.68 5.59
CA ASP A 58 2.27 13.85 6.10
C ASP A 58 2.71 14.35 7.48
N HIS A 59 1.93 14.05 8.51
CA HIS A 59 2.25 14.38 9.90
C HIS A 59 3.26 13.37 10.50
N ASP A 60 4.05 13.81 11.47
CA ASP A 60 5.09 12.97 12.12
C ASP A 60 4.51 11.72 12.81
N ASP A 61 3.23 11.76 13.20
CA ASP A 61 2.51 10.65 13.82
C ASP A 61 1.76 9.75 12.82
N ASP A 62 1.93 9.97 11.51
CA ASP A 62 1.33 9.12 10.48
C ASP A 62 2.00 7.73 10.42
N PRO A 63 1.26 6.63 10.71
CA PRO A 63 1.82 5.29 10.71
C PRO A 63 2.07 4.74 9.29
N VAL A 64 1.54 5.37 8.22
CA VAL A 64 1.56 4.80 6.86
C VAL A 64 2.96 4.44 6.39
N ARG A 65 3.95 5.33 6.62
CA ARG A 65 5.34 5.09 6.20
C ARG A 65 5.99 3.95 6.99
N GLU A 66 5.76 3.91 8.29
CA GLU A 66 6.31 2.87 9.18
C GLU A 66 5.70 1.51 8.88
N GLU A 67 4.38 1.43 8.73
CA GLU A 67 3.67 0.20 8.42
C GLU A 67 4.06 -0.36 7.06
N LEU A 68 4.13 0.49 6.02
CA LEU A 68 4.54 0.08 4.68
C LEU A 68 5.99 -0.41 4.70
N GLY A 69 6.90 0.31 5.36
CA GLY A 69 8.31 -0.08 5.48
C GLY A 69 8.49 -1.39 6.25
N SER A 70 7.78 -1.56 7.37
CA SER A 70 7.85 -2.78 8.18
C SER A 70 7.35 -3.99 7.40
N LEU A 71 6.23 -3.86 6.70
CA LEU A 71 5.69 -4.94 5.89
C LEU A 71 6.62 -5.33 4.74
N ILE A 72 7.22 -4.36 4.04
CA ILE A 72 8.20 -4.63 2.99
C ILE A 72 9.44 -5.31 3.56
N SER A 73 9.90 -4.90 4.74
CA SER A 73 11.02 -5.53 5.44
C SER A 73 10.69 -6.99 5.80
N ASP A 74 9.48 -7.26 6.28
CA ASP A 74 9.04 -8.62 6.62
C ASP A 74 9.01 -9.55 5.40
N LEU A 75 8.71 -9.02 4.20
CA LEU A 75 8.77 -9.79 2.94
C LEU A 75 10.19 -10.24 2.56
N SER A 76 11.24 -9.66 3.15
CA SER A 76 12.62 -10.06 2.88
C SER A 76 13.06 -11.30 3.67
N VAL A 77 12.25 -11.73 4.64
CA VAL A 77 12.43 -12.98 5.38
C VAL A 77 11.60 -14.05 4.67
N ASP A 78 12.24 -15.18 4.36
CA ASP A 78 11.55 -16.33 3.75
C ASP A 78 10.41 -16.79 4.69
N GLU A 79 9.18 -16.85 4.17
CA GLU A 79 7.95 -17.13 4.92
C GLU A 79 7.73 -18.64 5.19
#